data_AF-A0A534KX30-F1
#
_entry.id   AF-A0A534KX30-F1
#
_cell.length_a   1.000
_cell.length_b   1.000
_cell.length_c   1.000
_cell.angle_alpha   90.00
_cell.angle_beta   90.00
_cell.angle_gamma   90.00
#
_symmetry.space_group_name_H-M   'P 1'
#
loop_
_entity.id
_entity.type
_entity.pdbx_description
1 polymer ?
#
loop_
_entity_poly.entity_id
_entity_poly.type
_entity_poly.pdbx_seq_one_letter_code
_entity_poly.pdbx_strand_id
1 'polypeptide(L)' 'MLRETRFYAPYRKGEEIDHLAFVVDDAEKAYRELIRKGAKPAVPPEKAEGTEVYVKDPDGIWIELLD' A
#
# COMPACT_ATOMS: atom_id res chain seq x y z
N MET A 1 22.23 -4.08 19.54
CA MET A 1 21.69 -2.78 20.02
C MET A 1 20.17 -2.65 19.91
N LEU A 2 19.47 -3.26 18.94
CA LEU A 2 17.98 -3.19 18.87
C LEU A 2 17.22 -4.09 19.86
N ARG A 3 17.88 -5.09 20.46
CA ARG A 3 17.23 -6.06 21.37
C ARG A 3 17.10 -5.60 22.83
N GLU A 4 17.63 -4.42 23.17
CA GLU A 4 17.71 -3.95 24.57
C GLU A 4 16.71 -2.83 24.90
N THR A 5 15.95 -2.36 23.91
CA THR A 5 14.86 -1.41 24.16
C THR A 5 13.68 -2.12 24.82
N ARG A 6 13.00 -1.44 25.75
CA ARG A 6 11.77 -1.93 26.40
C ARG A 6 10.62 -2.24 25.42
N PHE A 7 10.71 -1.75 24.18
CA PHE A 7 9.74 -1.94 23.11
C PHE A 7 10.11 -3.08 22.16
N TYR A 8 11.26 -3.72 22.35
CA TYR A 8 11.65 -4.86 21.51
C TYR A 8 10.69 -6.03 21.74
N ALA A 9 10.11 -6.53 20.65
CA ALA A 9 9.46 -7.82 20.59
C ALA A 9 10.11 -8.66 19.46
N PRO A 10 10.27 -9.98 19.63
CA PRO A 10 10.68 -10.83 18.52
C PRO A 10 9.58 -10.81 17.46
N TYR A 11 9.95 -10.49 16.23
CA TYR A 11 9.03 -10.46 15.11
C TYR A 11 8.27 -11.78 14.96
N ARG A 12 6.96 -11.67 14.76
CA ARG A 12 6.07 -12.77 14.39
C ARG A 12 5.47 -12.49 13.02
N LYS A 13 5.36 -13.54 12.21
CA LYS A 13 4.60 -13.48 10.96
C LYS A 13 3.18 -12.98 11.24
N GLY A 14 2.75 -11.94 10.55
CA GLY A 14 1.53 -11.17 10.83
C GLY A 14 1.77 -9.81 11.47
N GLU A 15 2.97 -9.52 11.97
CA GLU A 15 3.36 -8.20 12.52
C GLU A 15 4.08 -7.32 11.48
N GLU A 16 4.09 -7.72 10.21
CA GLU A 16 4.58 -6.89 9.11
C GLU A 16 3.71 -5.64 8.94
N ILE A 17 4.27 -4.63 8.26
CA ILE A 17 3.45 -3.55 7.70
C ILE A 17 2.60 -4.13 6.58
N ASP A 18 1.29 -3.94 6.65
CA ASP A 18 0.34 -4.45 5.66
C ASP A 18 0.36 -3.60 4.37
N HIS A 19 0.12 -2.29 4.49
CA HIS A 19 0.14 -1.33 3.39
C HIS A 19 0.44 0.09 3.87
N LEU A 20 0.65 1.00 2.92
CA LEU A 20 0.72 2.44 3.14
C LEU A 20 -0.42 3.13 2.38
N ALA A 21 -1.18 3.99 3.05
CA ALA A 21 -2.28 4.73 2.45
C ALA A 21 -1.90 6.19 2.18
N PHE A 22 -2.32 6.70 1.03
CA PHE A 22 -2.15 8.10 0.63
C PHE A 22 -3.50 8.69 0.24
N VAL A 23 -3.83 9.84 0.82
CA VAL A 23 -4.95 10.66 0.35
C VAL A 23 -4.52 11.42 -0.90
N VAL A 24 -5.33 11.34 -1.95
CA VAL A 24 -5.08 11.94 -3.25
C VAL A 24 -6.34 12.63 -3.75
N ASP A 25 -6.20 13.57 -4.68
CA ASP A 25 -7.37 14.30 -5.20
C ASP A 25 -8.32 13.43 -6.06
N ASP A 26 -7.80 12.36 -6.66
CA ASP A 26 -8.54 11.44 -7.54
C ASP A 26 -7.81 10.08 -7.58
N ALA A 27 -8.39 9.08 -6.90
CA ALA A 27 -7.80 7.75 -6.76
C ALA A 27 -7.68 7.01 -8.10
N GLU A 28 -8.65 7.14 -9.01
CA GLU A 28 -8.61 6.49 -10.32
C GLU A 28 -7.49 7.09 -11.19
N LYS A 29 -7.37 8.41 -11.22
CA LYS A 29 -6.32 9.10 -11.96
C LYS A 29 -4.94 8.74 -11.41
N ALA A 30 -4.77 8.77 -10.10
CA ALA A 30 -3.53 8.38 -9.44
C ALA A 30 -3.16 6.92 -9.73
N TYR A 31 -4.12 6.00 -9.67
CA TYR A 31 -3.94 4.61 -10.04
C TYR A 31 -3.40 4.47 -11.47
N ARG A 32 -4.08 5.07 -12.46
CA ARG A 32 -3.68 4.98 -13.88
C ARG A 32 -2.28 5.57 -14.12
N GLU A 33 -1.93 6.63 -13.40
CA GLU A 33 -0.59 7.23 -13.47
C GLU A 33 0.49 6.31 -12.91
N LEU A 34 0.27 5.72 -11.73
CA LEU A 34 1.23 4.82 -11.08
C LEU A 34 1.48 3.56 -11.92
N ILE A 35 0.45 2.99 -12.54
CA ILE A 35 0.61 1.87 -13.47
C ILE A 35 1.54 2.24 -14.62
N ARG A 36 1.38 3.43 -15.22
CA ARG A 36 2.27 3.90 -16.31
C ARG A 36 3.71 4.11 -15.85
N LYS A 37 3.92 4.41 -14.56
CA LYS A 37 5.23 4.61 -13.93
C LYS A 37 5.88 3.31 -13.43
N GLY A 38 5.23 2.16 -13.59
CA GLY A 38 5.81 0.85 -13.26
C GLY A 38 5.26 0.21 -11.98
N ALA A 39 4.25 0.79 -11.35
CA ALA A 39 3.48 0.09 -10.33
C ALA A 39 2.70 -1.08 -10.95
N LYS A 40 2.47 -2.12 -10.17
CA LYS A 40 1.70 -3.30 -10.58
C LYS A 40 0.25 -3.16 -10.12
N PRO A 41 -0.73 -3.58 -10.93
CA PRO A 41 -2.14 -3.55 -10.55
C PRO A 41 -2.40 -4.50 -9.38
N ALA A 42 -3.16 -4.06 -8.36
CA ALA A 42 -3.59 -4.90 -7.25
C ALA A 42 -5.12 -4.93 -7.13
N VAL A 43 -5.73 -3.80 -6.77
CA VAL A 43 -7.19 -3.62 -6.78
C VAL A 43 -7.49 -2.40 -7.66
N PRO A 44 -7.89 -2.63 -8.92
CA PRO A 44 -8.16 -1.53 -9.83
C PRO A 44 -9.50 -0.87 -9.49
N PRO A 45 -9.70 0.42 -9.83
CA PRO A 45 -10.93 1.17 -9.51
C PRO A 45 -12.22 0.47 -9.95
N GLU A 46 -12.18 -0.24 -11.08
CA GLU A 46 -13.34 -0.94 -11.65
C GLU A 46 -13.75 -2.19 -10.84
N LYS A 47 -12.93 -2.60 -9.88
CA LYS A 47 -13.18 -3.72 -8.96
C LYS A 47 -13.24 -3.26 -7.49
N ALA A 48 -13.08 -1.97 -7.23
CA ALA A 48 -13.13 -1.44 -5.87
C ALA A 48 -14.59 -1.44 -5.37
N GLU A 49 -14.83 -2.03 -4.20
CA GLU A 49 -16.11 -1.92 -3.49
C GLU A 49 -16.03 -0.74 -2.50
N GLY A 50 -16.07 0.49 -3.02
CA GLY A 50 -15.88 1.72 -2.23
C GLY A 50 -14.57 2.42 -2.56
N THR A 51 -13.79 2.80 -1.54
CA THR A 51 -12.52 3.55 -1.67
C THR A 51 -11.27 2.66 -1.77
N GLU A 52 -11.45 1.35 -1.97
CA GLU A 52 -10.38 0.36 -1.95
C GLU A 52 -9.62 0.30 -3.28
N VAL A 53 -8.87 1.36 -3.63
CA VAL A 53 -8.02 1.38 -4.82
C VAL A 53 -6.57 1.10 -4.43
N TYR A 54 -5.98 0.04 -4.99
CA TYR A 54 -4.64 -0.42 -4.62
C TYR A 54 -3.73 -0.66 -5.81
N VAL A 55 -2.46 -0.28 -5.66
CA VAL A 55 -1.35 -0.73 -6.50
C VAL A 55 -0.29 -1.41 -5.64
N LYS A 56 0.64 -2.13 -6.29
CA LYS A 56 1.92 -2.48 -5.68
C LYS A 56 3.04 -1.68 -6.30
N ASP A 57 3.94 -1.17 -5.48
CA ASP A 57 5.18 -0.58 -6.00
C ASP A 57 6.08 -1.67 -6.64
N PRO A 58 7.20 -1.29 -7.28
CA PRO A 58 8.11 -2.27 -7.88
C PRO A 58 8.65 -3.33 -6.92
N ASP A 59 8.79 -2.99 -5.63
CA ASP A 59 9.29 -3.87 -4.56
C ASP A 59 8.18 -4.75 -3.96
N GLY A 60 6.92 -4.52 -4.32
CA GLY A 60 5.77 -5.31 -3.91
C GLY A 60 5.02 -4.77 -2.69
N ILE A 61 5.36 -3.58 -2.20
CA ILE A 61 4.64 -2.91 -1.11
C ILE A 61 3.27 -2.48 -1.62
N TRP A 62 2.23 -2.76 -0.84
CA TRP A 62 0.87 -2.36 -1.16
C TRP A 62 0.66 -0.89 -0.84
N ILE A 63 0.14 -0.15 -1.82
CA ILE A 63 -0.17 1.28 -1.71
C ILE A 63 -1.67 1.45 -1.93
N GLU A 64 -2.35 1.96 -0.91
CA GLU A 64 -3.77 2.34 -0.95
C GLU A 64 -3.90 3.81 -1.38
N LEU A 65 -4.87 4.08 -2.26
CA LEU A 65 -5.21 5.41 -2.75
C LEU A 65 -6.62 5.77 -2.27
N LEU A 66 -6.72 6.81 -1.45
CA LEU A 66 -7.97 7.29 -0.87
C LEU A 66 -8.32 8.65 -1.47
N ASP A 67 -9.59 8.86 -1.83
CA ASP A 67 -10.17 10.13 -2.27
C ASP A 67 -10.95 10.87 -1.16
#